data_AF-A0A1E9ZA03-F1
#
_entry.id   AF-A0A1E9ZA03-F1
#
_cell.length_a   1.000
_cell.length_b   1.000
_cell.length_c   1.000
_cell.angle_alpha   90.00
_cell.angle_beta   90.00
_cell.angle_gamma   90.00
#
_symmetry.space_group_name_H-M   'P 1'
#
loop_
_entity.id
_entity.type
_entity.pdbx_description
1 polymer ?
#
loop_
_entity_poly.entity_id
_entity_poly.type
_entity_poly.pdbx_seq_one_letter_code
_entity_poly.pdbx_strand_id
1 'polypeptide(L)'
;MSTFSSRRALFKGAAALTVAGALGAHHAGEQSAQAATLDVMTTPLTFKITEASFDISGFNLSYEITGLQAVLDTGLYTPYIEAGYYTKEKGFTQFYFFALEPKKRIENDPYVRHHVISREVTGGPKADYGIRLSLRPRREQYTILRTIEVRPTINTEFAWAPFIVDIDMDGEYAPDIYRSCKAKVLLLDKERCFYPKRAVTRSDLMDAIYRGARSPKVKLPARSPFPDVSPKDERYSAYIWAYQNGLTSGWSDGKMHPEAVASRATMAAFFYRYFMLTPGRRPSWFRPTTPQDMKPGAPFYTESVWLHSSVNIDTSFHNKSKDFRPTKIATREELARVLSMLDMIDIPSSPYIDA
;
A
#
# COMPACT_ATOMS: atom_id res chain seq x y z
N MET A 1 -65.38 30.19 0.47
CA MET A 1 -65.70 28.88 1.05
C MET A 1 -64.75 28.63 2.22
N SER A 2 -65.31 28.48 3.42
CA SER A 2 -64.72 27.96 4.68
C SER A 2 -63.47 28.68 5.21
N THR A 3 -63.43 29.63 6.16
CA THR A 3 -64.05 29.83 7.49
C THR A 3 -63.93 28.66 8.46
N PHE A 4 -63.16 28.83 9.55
CA PHE A 4 -63.52 28.63 10.98
C PHE A 4 -62.23 28.84 11.82
N SER A 5 -62.06 29.98 12.51
CA SER A 5 -62.50 30.31 13.90
C SER A 5 -61.38 30.04 14.93
N SER A 6 -60.75 31.05 15.55
CA SER A 6 -61.19 31.84 16.74
C SER A 6 -61.29 30.95 18.01
N ARG A 7 -60.78 31.25 19.22
CA ARG A 7 -60.59 32.51 19.97
C ARG A 7 -59.93 32.21 21.35
N ARG A 8 -59.23 33.23 21.91
CA ARG A 8 -59.14 33.65 23.35
C ARG A 8 -58.46 32.69 24.37
N ALA A 9 -57.82 33.14 25.46
CA ALA A 9 -57.87 34.39 26.21
C ALA A 9 -56.56 34.68 26.98
N LEU A 10 -56.28 35.97 27.19
CA LEU A 10 -55.46 36.48 28.31
C LEU A 10 -56.19 36.24 29.64
N PHE A 11 -55.44 35.99 30.72
CA PHE A 11 -55.69 36.65 32.02
C PHE A 11 -54.39 36.76 32.84
N LYS A 12 -54.21 37.95 33.43
CA LYS A 12 -53.19 38.33 34.40
C LYS A 12 -53.58 37.84 35.80
N GLY A 13 -52.58 37.49 36.61
CA GLY A 13 -52.48 38.03 37.98
C GLY A 13 -52.61 37.07 39.17
N ALA A 14 -51.79 37.39 40.17
CA ALA A 14 -51.82 37.02 41.60
C ALA A 14 -50.98 35.83 42.06
N ALA A 15 -50.14 36.16 43.04
CA ALA A 15 -49.09 35.37 43.65
C ALA A 15 -49.62 34.28 44.58
N ALA A 16 -48.90 33.16 44.63
CA ALA A 16 -48.91 32.24 45.76
C ALA A 16 -47.45 31.94 46.14
N LEU A 17 -47.04 32.53 47.27
CA LEU A 17 -45.81 32.26 47.97
C LEU A 17 -46.02 30.96 48.76
N THR A 18 -45.41 29.85 48.31
CA THR A 18 -45.15 28.70 49.18
C THR A 18 -43.88 28.00 48.74
N VAL A 19 -42.99 27.86 49.71
CA VAL A 19 -41.68 27.20 49.71
C VAL A 19 -41.79 25.74 49.27
N ALA A 20 -40.93 25.32 48.34
CA ALA A 20 -40.19 24.04 48.32
C ALA A 20 -39.84 23.65 46.88
N GLY A 21 -38.54 23.59 46.57
CA GLY A 21 -38.07 23.14 45.26
C GLY A 21 -36.59 23.36 45.07
N ALA A 22 -35.80 22.98 46.08
CA ALA A 22 -34.34 22.93 46.06
C ALA A 22 -33.80 21.87 45.08
N LEU A 23 -34.16 21.96 43.80
CA LEU A 23 -33.72 21.04 42.74
C LEU A 23 -33.25 21.75 41.46
N GLY A 24 -33.36 23.08 41.37
CA GLY A 24 -32.87 23.87 40.23
C GLY A 24 -31.48 24.49 40.41
N ALA A 25 -31.01 24.65 41.64
CA ALA A 25 -29.72 25.31 41.94
C ALA A 25 -28.58 24.33 42.24
N HIS A 26 -28.90 23.09 42.66
CA HIS A 26 -27.87 22.06 42.86
C HIS A 26 -27.38 21.50 41.53
N HIS A 27 -28.21 21.32 40.50
CA HIS A 27 -27.73 20.79 39.21
C HIS A 27 -26.99 21.82 38.33
N ALA A 28 -27.29 23.12 38.46
CA ALA A 28 -26.53 24.17 37.78
C ALA A 28 -25.27 24.58 38.56
N GLY A 29 -25.28 24.45 39.89
CA GLY A 29 -24.13 24.72 40.77
C GLY A 29 -23.14 23.56 40.89
N GLU A 30 -23.60 22.31 40.82
CA GLU A 30 -22.74 21.10 40.95
C GLU A 30 -22.08 20.74 39.62
N GLN A 31 -22.69 21.05 38.46
CA GLN A 31 -21.99 20.95 37.17
C GLN A 31 -20.90 22.02 36.98
N SER A 32 -20.94 23.09 37.78
CA SER A 32 -19.89 24.10 37.83
C SER A 32 -18.83 23.87 38.92
N ALA A 33 -18.98 22.84 39.77
CA ALA A 33 -18.15 22.67 40.96
C ALA A 33 -17.17 21.46 40.91
N GLN A 34 -17.11 20.72 39.80
CA GLN A 34 -16.21 19.56 39.66
C GLN A 34 -15.41 19.50 38.35
N ALA A 35 -15.33 20.62 37.63
CA ALA A 35 -14.20 20.87 36.75
C ALA A 35 -13.15 21.60 37.58
N ALA A 36 -12.32 20.86 38.32
CA ALA A 36 -10.98 21.38 38.58
C ALA A 36 -10.44 21.73 37.19
N THR A 37 -10.32 23.03 36.91
CA THR A 37 -9.94 23.55 35.60
C THR A 37 -8.58 22.95 35.27
N LEU A 38 -8.58 21.85 34.52
CA LEU A 38 -7.37 21.24 34.04
C LEU A 38 -6.64 22.32 33.27
N ASP A 39 -5.53 22.79 33.81
CA ASP A 39 -4.70 23.76 33.13
C ASP A 39 -4.00 23.04 31.97
N VAL A 40 -4.54 23.27 30.78
CA VAL A 40 -4.06 22.63 29.56
C VAL A 40 -2.59 22.98 29.27
N MET A 41 -2.11 24.10 29.82
CA MET A 41 -0.72 24.55 29.69
C MET A 41 0.24 23.65 30.45
N THR A 42 -0.17 23.14 31.61
CA THR A 42 0.68 22.37 32.54
C THR A 42 0.33 20.89 32.60
N THR A 43 -0.78 20.46 31.98
CA THR A 43 -1.17 19.05 31.91
C THR A 43 -0.03 18.18 31.36
N PRO A 44 0.38 17.11 32.06
CA PRO A 44 1.44 16.23 31.56
C PRO A 44 0.98 15.53 30.27
N LEU A 45 1.66 15.86 29.18
CA LEU A 45 1.43 15.29 27.85
C LEU A 45 2.78 14.95 27.25
N THR A 46 2.94 13.69 26.83
CA THR A 46 4.10 13.28 26.04
C THR A 46 3.67 13.10 24.61
N PHE A 47 4.39 13.73 23.68
CA PHE A 47 4.20 13.55 22.25
C PHE A 47 5.48 13.00 21.65
N LYS A 48 5.43 11.74 21.18
CA LYS A 48 6.59 11.03 20.63
C LYS A 48 6.32 10.64 19.20
N ILE A 49 7.20 11.02 18.29
CA ILE A 49 7.21 10.48 16.93
C ILE A 49 7.89 9.12 16.98
N THR A 50 7.16 8.07 16.61
CA THR A 50 7.66 6.69 16.56
C THR A 50 8.14 6.34 15.16
N GLU A 51 7.61 7.01 14.13
CA GLU A 51 8.06 6.89 12.76
C GLU A 51 7.91 8.22 12.02
N ALA A 52 8.95 8.60 11.28
CA ALA A 52 8.87 9.61 10.25
C ALA A 52 9.73 9.15 9.07
N SER A 53 9.10 8.62 8.04
CA SER A 53 9.79 8.03 6.90
C SER A 53 9.21 8.52 5.58
N PHE A 54 10.00 8.46 4.51
CA PHE A 54 9.48 8.55 3.16
C PHE A 54 9.50 7.17 2.53
N ASP A 55 8.48 6.88 1.72
CA ASP A 55 8.45 5.80 0.75
C ASP A 55 7.93 6.33 -0.60
N ILE A 56 7.68 5.45 -1.60
CA ILE A 56 7.07 5.91 -2.86
C ILE A 56 5.59 6.29 -2.70
N SER A 57 4.94 5.86 -1.63
CA SER A 57 3.54 6.14 -1.32
C SER A 57 3.34 7.52 -0.72
N GLY A 58 4.37 8.07 -0.06
CA GLY A 58 4.29 9.36 0.60
C GLY A 58 5.22 9.51 1.78
N PHE A 59 4.82 10.42 2.67
CA PHE A 59 5.41 10.64 3.97
C PHE A 59 4.63 9.83 5.02
N ASN A 60 5.27 8.82 5.62
CA ASN A 60 4.72 8.04 6.71
C ASN A 60 5.03 8.71 8.03
N LEU A 61 3.98 8.92 8.82
CA LEU A 61 4.05 9.54 10.12
C LEU A 61 3.31 8.67 11.13
N SER A 62 4.06 8.11 12.08
CA SER A 62 3.51 7.40 13.23
C SER A 62 3.93 8.11 14.52
N TYR A 63 2.99 8.23 15.45
CA TYR A 63 3.23 8.91 16.72
C TYR A 63 2.40 8.31 17.84
N GLU A 64 2.85 8.61 19.05
CA GLU A 64 2.30 8.18 20.33
C GLU A 64 2.04 9.41 21.20
N ILE A 65 0.84 9.52 21.76
CA ILE A 65 0.49 10.57 22.73
C ILE A 65 0.02 9.95 24.03
N THR A 66 0.66 10.28 25.15
CA THR A 66 0.21 9.92 26.50
C THR A 66 -0.31 11.13 27.24
N GLY A 67 -1.30 10.92 28.13
CA GLY A 67 -1.99 11.98 28.87
C GLY A 67 -3.15 12.66 28.11
N LEU A 68 -3.41 12.26 26.85
CA LEU A 68 -4.43 12.88 26.00
C LEU A 68 -5.85 12.73 26.55
N GLN A 69 -6.13 11.62 27.25
CA GLN A 69 -7.46 11.33 27.81
C GLN A 69 -7.91 12.41 28.80
N ALA A 70 -7.00 12.93 29.64
CA ALA A 70 -7.32 13.99 30.59
C ALA A 70 -7.80 15.27 29.88
N VAL A 71 -7.16 15.61 28.76
CA VAL A 71 -7.55 16.78 27.93
C VAL A 71 -8.93 16.56 27.31
N LEU A 72 -9.18 15.37 26.77
CA LEU A 72 -10.44 15.04 26.10
C LEU A 72 -11.62 14.94 27.07
N ASP A 73 -11.40 14.39 28.27
CA ASP A 73 -12.43 14.25 29.31
C ASP A 73 -13.00 15.61 29.76
N THR A 74 -12.24 16.70 29.61
CA THR A 74 -12.77 18.05 29.88
C THR A 74 -13.88 18.46 28.91
N GLY A 75 -13.86 17.94 27.67
CA GLY A 75 -14.76 18.38 26.59
C GLY A 75 -14.58 19.84 26.15
N LEU A 76 -13.61 20.56 26.70
CA LEU A 76 -13.36 21.99 26.46
C LEU A 76 -12.37 22.24 25.33
N TYR A 77 -11.52 21.27 25.03
CA TYR A 77 -10.42 21.40 24.07
C TYR A 77 -10.50 20.33 22.98
N THR A 78 -10.07 20.71 21.78
CA THR A 78 -9.87 19.81 20.66
C THR A 78 -8.37 19.75 20.37
N PRO A 79 -7.72 18.58 20.48
CA PRO A 79 -6.35 18.41 20.05
C PRO A 79 -6.28 18.31 18.53
N TYR A 80 -5.26 18.91 17.94
CA TYR A 80 -4.98 18.81 16.51
C TYR A 80 -3.54 18.36 16.28
N ILE A 81 -3.36 17.56 15.24
CA ILE A 81 -2.02 17.27 14.71
C ILE A 81 -1.82 18.08 13.44
N GLU A 82 -0.67 18.71 13.39
CA GLU A 82 -0.23 19.52 12.26
C GLU A 82 1.12 18.98 11.78
N ALA A 83 1.20 18.57 10.52
CA ALA A 83 2.46 18.28 9.87
C ALA A 83 2.78 19.37 8.85
N GLY A 84 4.02 19.82 8.88
CA GLY A 84 4.51 20.85 8.01
C GLY A 84 6.02 20.75 7.80
N TYR A 85 6.53 21.62 6.94
CA TYR A 85 7.96 21.81 6.76
C TYR A 85 8.32 23.28 6.82
N TYR A 86 9.54 23.56 7.26
CA TYR A 86 10.07 24.91 7.37
C TYR A 86 10.69 25.37 6.06
N THR A 87 10.32 26.58 5.64
CA THR A 87 10.95 27.29 4.53
C THR A 87 11.53 28.60 5.05
N LYS A 88 12.60 29.09 4.41
CA LYS A 88 13.21 30.37 4.79
C LYS A 88 12.26 31.57 4.60
N GLU A 89 11.34 31.48 3.65
CA GLU A 89 10.46 32.58 3.26
C GLU A 89 9.14 32.61 4.05
N LYS A 90 8.49 31.45 4.24
CA LYS A 90 7.15 31.37 4.85
C LYS A 90 7.15 30.81 6.27
N GLY A 91 8.32 30.42 6.80
CA GLY A 91 8.40 29.69 8.06
C GLY A 91 7.71 28.33 7.94
N PHE A 92 6.89 27.96 8.94
CA PHE A 92 6.20 26.68 8.99
C PHE A 92 5.06 26.62 7.95
N THR A 93 5.26 25.85 6.90
CA THR A 93 4.26 25.56 5.87
C THR A 93 3.55 24.27 6.23
N GLN A 94 2.31 24.38 6.72
CA GLN A 94 1.47 23.23 7.05
C GLN A 94 0.92 22.59 5.77
N PHE A 95 0.99 21.27 5.67
CA PHE A 95 0.40 20.50 4.56
C PHE A 95 -0.56 19.39 5.04
N TYR A 96 -0.58 19.10 6.34
CA TYR A 96 -1.48 18.12 6.92
C TYR A 96 -2.02 18.62 8.26
N PHE A 97 -3.33 18.52 8.44
CA PHE A 97 -4.04 19.04 9.62
C PHE A 97 -5.29 18.22 9.90
N PHE A 98 -5.43 17.68 11.11
CA PHE A 98 -6.64 16.96 11.51
C PHE A 98 -6.88 17.00 13.02
N ALA A 99 -8.16 16.95 13.39
CA ALA A 99 -8.59 16.88 14.78
C ALA A 99 -8.44 15.45 15.34
N LEU A 100 -7.99 15.36 16.59
CA LEU A 100 -7.97 14.11 17.35
C LEU A 100 -9.30 13.96 18.10
N GLU A 101 -10.30 13.39 17.43
CA GLU A 101 -11.58 13.02 18.04
C GLU A 101 -11.67 11.49 18.08
N PRO A 102 -11.30 10.84 19.20
CA PRO A 102 -11.41 9.40 19.29
C PRO A 102 -12.88 9.00 19.38
N LYS A 103 -13.31 8.06 18.53
CA LYS A 103 -14.67 7.50 18.52
C LYS A 103 -14.97 6.60 19.74
N LYS A 104 -13.94 6.21 20.48
CA LYS A 104 -14.00 5.40 21.70
C LYS A 104 -13.12 6.04 22.78
N ARG A 105 -13.44 5.83 24.05
CA ARG A 105 -12.63 6.31 25.18
C ARG A 105 -11.22 5.69 25.11
N ILE A 106 -10.18 6.47 25.39
CA ILE A 106 -8.79 5.98 25.45
C ILE A 106 -8.59 5.45 26.88
N GLU A 107 -8.73 4.14 27.07
CA GLU A 107 -8.55 3.49 28.37
C GLU A 107 -7.06 3.23 28.63
N ASN A 108 -6.40 4.08 29.43
CA ASN A 108 -5.03 3.91 29.94
C ASN A 108 -3.89 3.68 28.91
N ASP A 109 -4.22 3.59 27.63
CA ASP A 109 -3.27 3.31 26.56
C ASP A 109 -2.75 4.58 25.91
N PRO A 110 -1.51 4.55 25.37
CA PRO A 110 -1.04 5.60 24.49
C PRO A 110 -1.93 5.72 23.25
N TYR A 111 -2.25 6.96 22.88
CA TYR A 111 -2.94 7.23 21.64
C TYR A 111 -1.96 7.10 20.47
N VAL A 112 -2.01 5.97 19.76
CA VAL A 112 -1.17 5.67 18.61
C VAL A 112 -1.93 5.89 17.31
N ARG A 113 -1.32 6.60 16.36
CA ARG A 113 -1.85 6.76 15.01
C ARG A 113 -0.74 6.72 13.99
N HIS A 114 -1.09 6.20 12.82
CA HIS A 114 -0.27 6.19 11.62
C HIS A 114 -1.02 6.93 10.51
N HIS A 115 -0.30 7.80 9.80
CA HIS A 115 -0.75 8.50 8.60
C HIS A 115 0.20 8.24 7.44
N VAL A 116 -0.37 8.13 6.23
CA VAL A 116 0.37 8.13 4.97
C VAL A 116 -0.07 9.39 4.20
N ILE A 117 0.85 10.33 4.02
CA ILE A 117 0.55 11.65 3.45
C ILE A 117 1.16 11.74 2.06
N SER A 118 0.37 12.15 1.06
CA SER A 118 0.82 12.23 -0.34
C SER A 118 2.11 13.04 -0.48
N ARG A 119 3.06 12.52 -1.27
CA ARG A 119 4.33 13.21 -1.56
C ARG A 119 4.13 14.53 -2.31
N GLU A 120 3.02 14.70 -3.02
CA GLU A 120 2.74 15.91 -3.81
C GLU A 120 2.51 17.15 -2.94
N VAL A 121 2.05 16.95 -1.69
CA VAL A 121 1.77 18.05 -0.77
C VAL A 121 2.91 18.29 0.24
N THR A 122 3.91 17.40 0.30
CA THR A 122 5.03 17.55 1.23
C THR A 122 6.20 18.29 0.59
N GLY A 123 7.14 18.76 1.42
CA GLY A 123 8.38 19.39 0.95
C GLY A 123 9.40 18.41 0.35
N GLY A 124 9.04 17.13 0.20
CA GLY A 124 9.92 16.06 -0.23
C GLY A 124 10.87 15.54 0.86
N PRO A 125 11.68 14.51 0.57
CA PRO A 125 12.44 13.75 1.58
C PRO A 125 13.56 14.53 2.27
N LYS A 126 13.93 15.71 1.75
CA LYS A 126 15.01 16.55 2.30
C LYS A 126 14.51 17.81 3.02
N ALA A 127 13.21 17.98 3.16
CA ALA A 127 12.68 19.16 3.83
C ALA A 127 12.90 19.10 5.35
N ASP A 128 12.93 20.28 5.99
CA ASP A 128 13.02 20.42 7.45
C ASP A 128 11.62 20.26 8.04
N TYR A 129 11.27 19.06 8.49
CA TYR A 129 9.92 18.75 8.98
C TYR A 129 9.71 19.17 10.43
N GLY A 130 8.49 19.62 10.72
CA GLY A 130 7.99 19.83 12.07
C GLY A 130 6.61 19.20 12.23
N ILE A 131 6.43 18.44 13.31
CA ILE A 131 5.13 17.88 13.68
C ILE A 131 4.70 18.53 14.99
N ARG A 132 3.48 19.07 15.00
CA ARG A 132 2.93 19.81 16.13
C ARG A 132 1.66 19.14 16.64
N LEU A 133 1.58 18.96 17.95
CA LEU A 133 0.34 18.74 18.67
C LEU A 133 -0.12 20.09 19.22
N SER A 134 -1.24 20.62 18.72
CA SER A 134 -1.83 21.86 19.22
C SER A 134 -3.13 21.58 19.98
N LEU A 135 -3.31 22.28 21.10
CA LEU A 135 -4.52 22.21 21.93
C LEU A 135 -5.29 23.51 21.76
N ARG A 136 -6.52 23.40 21.26
CA ARG A 136 -7.34 24.55 20.89
C ARG A 136 -8.69 24.49 21.60
N PRO A 137 -9.26 25.61 22.07
CA PRO A 137 -10.60 25.61 22.66
C PRO A 137 -11.63 25.15 21.64
N ARG A 138 -12.58 24.31 22.08
CA ARG A 138 -13.60 23.73 21.21
C ARG A 138 -14.47 24.78 20.50
N ARG A 139 -14.68 25.92 21.17
CA ARG A 139 -15.48 27.06 20.66
C ARG A 139 -14.64 28.11 19.91
N GLU A 140 -13.31 28.04 20.00
CA GLU A 140 -12.38 28.98 19.39
C GLU A 140 -11.24 28.21 18.70
N GLN A 141 -11.58 27.47 17.65
CA GLN A 141 -10.66 26.53 16.98
C GLN A 141 -9.46 27.20 16.30
N TYR A 142 -9.44 28.54 16.21
CA TYR A 142 -8.31 29.32 15.69
C TYR A 142 -7.35 29.79 16.80
N THR A 143 -7.76 29.72 18.07
CA THR A 143 -6.93 30.06 19.22
C THR A 143 -6.07 28.85 19.60
N ILE A 144 -4.75 28.98 19.53
CA ILE A 144 -3.81 27.94 19.96
C ILE A 144 -3.36 28.28 21.38
N LEU A 145 -3.68 27.42 22.35
CA LEU A 145 -3.28 27.63 23.74
C LEU A 145 -1.92 27.00 24.03
N ARG A 146 -1.72 25.77 23.56
CA ARG A 146 -0.47 25.03 23.75
C ARG A 146 -0.07 24.31 22.47
N THR A 147 1.22 24.34 22.18
CA THR A 147 1.83 23.57 21.10
C THR A 147 2.98 22.76 21.66
N ILE A 148 3.01 21.46 21.35
CA ILE A 148 4.17 20.60 21.55
C ILE A 148 4.70 20.26 20.16
N GLU A 149 5.94 20.66 19.87
CA GLU A 149 6.59 20.43 18.58
C GLU A 149 7.69 19.39 18.69
N VAL A 150 7.74 18.49 17.72
CA VAL A 150 8.84 17.55 17.51
C VAL A 150 9.39 17.75 16.10
N ARG A 151 10.72 17.83 15.99
CA ARG A 151 11.44 17.84 14.71
C ARG A 151 12.03 16.46 14.46
N PRO A 152 11.35 15.58 13.70
CA PRO A 152 11.84 14.23 13.49
C PRO A 152 12.98 14.20 12.46
N THR A 153 13.93 13.30 12.69
CA THR A 153 14.85 12.88 11.62
C THR A 153 14.09 11.98 10.65
N ILE A 154 14.11 12.34 9.37
CA ILE A 154 13.37 11.60 8.35
C ILE A 154 14.17 10.38 7.90
N ASN A 155 13.62 9.18 8.07
CA ASN A 155 14.18 7.99 7.47
C ASN A 155 13.83 7.97 5.97
N THR A 156 14.84 8.14 5.11
CA THR A 156 14.68 8.08 3.66
C THR A 156 15.16 6.75 3.06
N GLU A 157 15.58 5.79 3.88
CA GLU A 157 16.08 4.46 3.47
C GLU A 157 15.05 3.67 2.66
N PHE A 158 13.77 4.02 2.75
CA PHE A 158 12.71 3.38 1.98
C PHE A 158 12.00 4.33 1.03
N ALA A 159 12.50 5.57 0.87
CA ALA A 159 11.92 6.62 0.02
C ALA A 159 11.83 6.23 -1.47
N TRP A 160 12.41 5.08 -1.80
CA TRP A 160 12.59 4.52 -3.13
C TRP A 160 11.91 3.14 -3.30
N ALA A 161 11.17 2.66 -2.30
CA ALA A 161 10.53 1.34 -2.26
C ALA A 161 8.98 1.43 -2.10
N PRO A 162 8.18 0.64 -2.85
CA PRO A 162 6.72 0.51 -2.66
C PRO A 162 6.37 0.02 -1.26
N PHE A 163 5.61 0.77 -0.44
CA PHE A 163 4.96 0.13 0.72
C PHE A 163 3.89 -0.83 0.21
N ILE A 164 4.06 -2.11 0.51
CA ILE A 164 3.17 -3.19 0.11
C ILE A 164 2.48 -3.73 1.36
N VAL A 165 1.15 -3.61 1.41
CA VAL A 165 0.35 -3.81 2.63
C VAL A 165 0.47 -5.22 3.19
N ASP A 166 0.55 -6.22 2.32
CA ASP A 166 0.53 -7.64 2.66
C ASP A 166 1.90 -8.32 2.55
N ILE A 167 2.98 -7.55 2.56
CA ILE A 167 4.36 -8.05 2.53
C ILE A 167 5.15 -7.57 3.74
N ASP A 168 5.66 -8.54 4.50
CA ASP A 168 6.69 -8.31 5.51
C ASP A 168 8.03 -8.03 4.83
N MET A 169 8.70 -6.94 5.22
CA MET A 169 10.01 -6.52 4.68
C MET A 169 11.11 -7.57 4.90
N ASP A 170 11.00 -8.32 6.00
CA ASP A 170 11.96 -9.39 6.34
C ASP A 170 11.57 -10.74 5.70
N GLY A 171 10.49 -10.78 4.91
CA GLY A 171 10.03 -11.97 4.22
C GLY A 171 11.03 -12.47 3.16
N GLU A 172 11.14 -13.78 3.01
CA GLU A 172 12.16 -14.41 2.14
C GLU A 172 12.11 -13.93 0.67
N TYR A 173 10.91 -13.63 0.15
CA TYR A 173 10.70 -13.13 -1.22
C TYR A 173 10.59 -11.61 -1.31
N ALA A 174 10.59 -10.90 -0.17
CA ALA A 174 10.34 -9.46 -0.14
C ALA A 174 11.29 -8.69 -1.07
N PRO A 175 12.62 -8.93 -1.09
CA PRO A 175 13.51 -8.19 -1.99
C PRO A 175 13.11 -8.30 -3.47
N ASP A 176 12.70 -9.49 -3.93
CA ASP A 176 12.33 -9.73 -5.33
C ASP A 176 10.97 -9.10 -5.68
N ILE A 177 10.02 -9.15 -4.73
CA ILE A 177 8.71 -8.50 -4.85
C ILE A 177 8.88 -6.99 -4.97
N TYR A 178 9.67 -6.39 -4.08
CA TYR A 178 9.92 -4.95 -4.09
C TYR A 178 10.63 -4.50 -5.38
N ARG A 179 11.64 -5.24 -5.85
CA ARG A 179 12.33 -4.92 -7.11
C ARG A 179 11.40 -5.03 -8.31
N SER A 180 10.59 -6.08 -8.40
CA SER A 180 9.67 -6.28 -9.53
C SER A 180 8.54 -5.24 -9.57
N CYS A 181 8.04 -4.81 -8.40
CA CYS A 181 7.08 -3.71 -8.29
C CYS A 181 7.70 -2.36 -8.64
N LYS A 182 8.93 -2.09 -8.17
CA LYS A 182 9.68 -0.87 -8.52
C LYS A 182 9.93 -0.77 -10.02
N ALA A 183 10.24 -1.88 -10.68
CA ALA A 183 10.40 -1.97 -12.12
C ALA A 183 9.08 -1.90 -12.91
N LYS A 184 7.92 -1.87 -12.22
CA LYS A 184 6.56 -1.91 -12.80
C LYS A 184 6.29 -3.14 -13.67
N VAL A 185 7.01 -4.24 -13.40
CA VAL A 185 6.85 -5.53 -14.06
C VAL A 185 5.72 -6.32 -13.40
N LEU A 186 5.68 -6.31 -12.07
CA LEU A 186 4.52 -6.77 -11.31
C LEU A 186 3.81 -5.56 -10.70
N LEU A 187 2.48 -5.62 -10.67
CA LEU A 187 1.64 -4.54 -10.18
C LEU A 187 0.93 -4.93 -8.89
N LEU A 188 0.74 -3.93 -8.03
CA LEU A 188 -0.12 -3.98 -6.85
C LEU A 188 -1.57 -3.71 -7.26
N ASP A 189 -2.51 -4.12 -6.41
CA ASP A 189 -3.89 -3.67 -6.56
C ASP A 189 -4.08 -2.21 -6.09
N LYS A 190 -5.34 -1.75 -6.11
CA LYS A 190 -5.71 -0.39 -5.67
C LYS A 190 -5.57 -0.18 -4.15
N GLU A 191 -5.62 -1.25 -3.36
CA GLU A 191 -5.40 -1.25 -1.90
C GLU A 191 -3.91 -1.43 -1.53
N ARG A 192 -3.00 -1.53 -2.51
CA ARG A 192 -1.56 -1.78 -2.36
C ARG A 192 -1.21 -3.18 -1.82
N CYS A 193 -2.05 -4.17 -2.07
CA CYS A 193 -1.73 -5.58 -1.84
C CYS A 193 -1.03 -6.20 -3.06
N PHE A 194 -0.03 -7.04 -2.81
CA PHE A 194 0.67 -7.81 -3.82
C PHE A 194 0.10 -9.23 -3.99
N TYR A 195 -0.49 -9.80 -2.95
CA TYR A 195 -1.00 -11.17 -2.85
C TYR A 195 0.08 -12.24 -3.13
N PRO A 196 1.12 -12.36 -2.29
CA PRO A 196 2.31 -13.18 -2.57
C PRO A 196 1.99 -14.65 -2.87
N LYS A 197 1.03 -15.23 -2.13
CA LYS A 197 0.62 -16.63 -2.27
C LYS A 197 -0.44 -16.87 -3.35
N ARG A 198 -0.96 -15.84 -4.02
CA ARG A 198 -1.96 -16.02 -5.07
C ARG A 198 -1.33 -16.81 -6.23
N ALA A 199 -2.07 -17.79 -6.73
CA ALA A 199 -1.71 -18.53 -7.93
C ALA A 199 -1.56 -17.60 -9.13
N VAL A 200 -0.47 -17.73 -9.90
CA VAL A 200 -0.31 -17.00 -11.15
C VAL A 200 -1.11 -17.64 -12.26
N THR A 201 -1.72 -16.81 -13.10
CA THR A 201 -2.41 -17.25 -14.31
C THR A 201 -1.49 -17.17 -15.52
N ARG A 202 -1.91 -17.75 -16.66
CA ARG A 202 -1.23 -17.53 -17.95
C ARG A 202 -1.18 -16.05 -18.33
N SER A 203 -2.23 -15.28 -18.03
CA SER A 203 -2.26 -13.83 -18.25
C SER A 203 -1.21 -13.10 -17.43
N ASP A 204 -1.01 -13.47 -16.16
CA ASP A 204 0.05 -12.91 -15.33
C ASP A 204 1.45 -13.20 -15.91
N LEU A 205 1.69 -14.42 -16.42
CA LEU A 205 2.97 -14.77 -17.05
C LEU A 205 3.24 -13.96 -18.33
N MET A 206 2.23 -13.84 -19.21
CA MET A 206 2.35 -13.07 -20.46
C MET A 206 2.59 -11.58 -20.19
N ASP A 207 1.82 -10.99 -19.27
CA ASP A 207 1.95 -9.58 -18.91
C ASP A 207 3.29 -9.28 -18.24
N ALA A 208 3.73 -10.14 -17.30
CA ALA A 208 5.00 -9.97 -16.62
C ALA A 208 6.21 -10.10 -17.58
N ILE A 209 6.20 -11.09 -18.47
CA ILE A 209 7.29 -11.23 -19.47
C ILE A 209 7.27 -10.05 -20.45
N TYR A 210 6.10 -9.62 -20.91
CA TYR A 210 5.97 -8.46 -21.81
C TYR A 210 6.50 -7.18 -21.15
N ARG A 211 6.15 -6.90 -19.89
CA ARG A 211 6.68 -5.75 -19.14
C ARG A 211 8.16 -5.88 -18.84
N GLY A 212 8.64 -7.08 -18.50
CA GLY A 212 10.05 -7.37 -18.31
C GLY A 212 10.88 -7.20 -19.60
N ALA A 213 10.26 -7.44 -20.75
CA ALA A 213 10.80 -7.11 -22.07
C ALA A 213 10.67 -5.61 -22.44
N ARG A 214 10.24 -4.76 -21.50
CA ARG A 214 9.99 -3.32 -21.64
C ARG A 214 8.83 -2.96 -22.57
N SER A 215 7.79 -3.78 -22.59
CA SER A 215 6.55 -3.51 -23.31
C SER A 215 6.80 -3.14 -24.79
N PRO A 216 7.49 -4.00 -25.56
CA PRO A 216 7.86 -3.71 -26.94
C PRO A 216 6.62 -3.41 -27.79
N LYS A 217 6.77 -2.52 -28.78
CA LYS A 217 5.66 -2.16 -29.67
C LYS A 217 5.13 -3.40 -30.41
N VAL A 218 3.82 -3.58 -30.42
CA VAL A 218 3.14 -4.74 -31.00
C VAL A 218 2.23 -4.28 -32.14
N LYS A 219 2.29 -4.96 -33.28
CA LYS A 219 1.30 -4.77 -34.35
C LYS A 219 0.03 -5.52 -33.98
N LEU A 220 -0.94 -4.81 -33.41
CA LEU A 220 -2.22 -5.38 -32.96
C LEU A 220 -3.15 -5.64 -34.16
N PRO A 221 -3.71 -6.85 -34.30
CA PRO A 221 -4.72 -7.11 -35.31
C PRO A 221 -6.07 -6.49 -34.91
N ALA A 222 -6.85 -6.04 -35.90
CA ALA A 222 -8.17 -5.44 -35.66
C ALA A 222 -9.18 -6.44 -35.04
N ARG A 223 -9.01 -7.73 -35.33
CA ARG A 223 -9.75 -8.83 -34.72
C ARG A 223 -8.78 -9.70 -33.94
N SER A 224 -9.17 -10.10 -32.73
CA SER A 224 -8.37 -11.03 -31.93
C SER A 224 -8.20 -12.37 -32.64
N PRO A 225 -6.98 -12.93 -32.70
CA PRO A 225 -6.74 -14.31 -33.11
C PRO A 225 -7.39 -15.32 -32.16
N PHE A 226 -7.69 -14.90 -30.92
CA PHE A 226 -8.26 -15.75 -29.88
C PHE A 226 -9.67 -15.25 -29.52
N PRO A 227 -10.70 -16.11 -29.60
CA PRO A 227 -12.08 -15.70 -29.40
C PRO A 227 -12.42 -15.38 -27.93
N ASP A 228 -11.63 -15.86 -26.98
CA ASP A 228 -11.74 -15.59 -25.55
C ASP A 228 -10.93 -14.37 -25.09
N VAL A 229 -10.32 -13.64 -26.02
CA VAL A 229 -9.54 -12.43 -25.75
C VAL A 229 -10.14 -11.25 -26.51
N SER A 230 -10.56 -10.23 -25.76
CA SER A 230 -11.09 -8.99 -26.34
C SER A 230 -9.94 -8.07 -26.78
N PRO A 231 -10.00 -7.43 -27.97
CA PRO A 231 -9.07 -6.35 -28.33
C PRO A 231 -9.12 -5.12 -27.40
N LYS A 232 -10.14 -5.01 -26.55
CA LYS A 232 -10.27 -3.96 -25.53
C LYS A 232 -9.67 -4.33 -24.18
N ASP A 233 -9.16 -5.55 -24.03
CA ASP A 233 -8.46 -5.98 -22.81
C ASP A 233 -7.17 -5.17 -22.63
N GLU A 234 -6.92 -4.66 -21.42
CA GLU A 234 -5.72 -3.86 -21.11
C GLU A 234 -4.41 -4.65 -21.35
N ARG A 235 -4.46 -5.99 -21.23
CA ARG A 235 -3.35 -6.91 -21.46
C ARG A 235 -3.31 -7.43 -22.91
N TYR A 236 -4.18 -6.95 -23.79
CA TYR A 236 -4.26 -7.43 -25.17
C TYR A 236 -2.91 -7.40 -25.91
N SER A 237 -2.15 -6.32 -25.73
CA SER A 237 -0.81 -6.18 -26.32
C SER A 237 0.14 -7.27 -25.83
N ALA A 238 0.13 -7.58 -24.53
CA ALA A 238 0.97 -8.64 -23.98
C ALA A 238 0.59 -10.02 -24.55
N TYR A 239 -0.71 -10.30 -24.70
CA TYR A 239 -1.18 -11.57 -25.25
C TYR A 239 -0.80 -11.74 -26.72
N ILE A 240 -1.00 -10.71 -27.52
CA ILE A 240 -0.65 -10.74 -28.95
C ILE A 240 0.86 -10.82 -29.13
N TRP A 241 1.63 -10.09 -28.34
CA TRP A 241 3.09 -10.17 -28.39
C TRP A 241 3.60 -11.55 -27.99
N ALA A 242 3.07 -12.12 -26.91
CA ALA A 242 3.42 -13.47 -26.47
C ALA A 242 3.10 -14.52 -27.54
N TYR A 243 1.98 -14.36 -28.25
CA TYR A 243 1.61 -15.22 -29.38
C TYR A 243 2.55 -15.04 -30.58
N GLN A 244 2.78 -13.80 -31.02
CA GLN A 244 3.64 -13.48 -32.17
C GLN A 244 5.09 -13.92 -31.97
N ASN A 245 5.58 -13.92 -30.73
CA ASN A 245 6.93 -14.36 -30.38
C ASN A 245 7.00 -15.83 -29.94
N GLY A 246 5.92 -16.60 -30.11
CA GLY A 246 5.93 -18.04 -29.86
C GLY A 246 6.07 -18.44 -28.38
N LEU A 247 5.78 -17.54 -27.43
CA LEU A 247 5.72 -17.90 -26.01
C LEU A 247 4.55 -18.82 -25.73
N THR A 248 3.46 -18.69 -26.49
CA THR A 248 2.31 -19.60 -26.47
C THR A 248 1.61 -19.61 -27.83
N SER A 249 1.00 -20.75 -28.18
CA SER A 249 0.15 -20.91 -29.37
C SER A 249 -1.35 -20.86 -29.05
N GLY A 250 -1.73 -20.64 -27.79
CA GLY A 250 -3.07 -20.99 -27.30
C GLY A 250 -3.25 -22.50 -27.14
N TRP A 251 -4.49 -22.93 -26.89
CA TRP A 251 -4.88 -24.33 -26.73
C TRP A 251 -5.49 -24.88 -28.03
N SER A 252 -5.66 -26.20 -28.09
CA SER A 252 -6.21 -26.90 -29.25
C SER A 252 -7.65 -26.52 -29.60
N ASP A 253 -8.38 -25.91 -28.66
CA ASP A 253 -9.72 -25.35 -28.88
C ASP A 253 -9.70 -23.96 -29.52
N GLY A 254 -8.52 -23.44 -29.88
CA GLY A 254 -8.33 -22.14 -30.51
C GLY A 254 -8.38 -20.96 -29.54
N LYS A 255 -8.43 -21.20 -28.22
CA LYS A 255 -8.50 -20.16 -27.18
C LYS A 255 -7.16 -19.92 -26.51
N MET A 256 -7.00 -18.77 -25.87
CA MET A 256 -5.79 -18.39 -25.13
C MET A 256 -5.78 -18.94 -23.69
N HIS A 257 -6.96 -19.05 -23.07
CA HIS A 257 -7.17 -19.38 -21.66
C HIS A 257 -6.33 -18.51 -20.72
N PRO A 258 -6.51 -17.17 -20.75
CA PRO A 258 -5.70 -16.24 -19.95
C PRO A 258 -5.79 -16.52 -18.44
N GLU A 259 -6.97 -16.90 -17.96
CA GLU A 259 -7.23 -17.11 -16.52
C GLU A 259 -6.86 -18.51 -16.01
N ALA A 260 -6.37 -19.41 -16.88
CA ALA A 260 -5.94 -20.72 -16.42
C ALA A 260 -4.68 -20.59 -15.54
N VAL A 261 -4.74 -21.23 -14.37
CA VAL A 261 -3.66 -21.26 -13.38
C VAL A 261 -2.44 -21.96 -13.96
N ALA A 262 -1.25 -21.38 -13.75
CA ALA A 262 0.00 -21.93 -14.21
C ALA A 262 0.70 -22.78 -13.13
N SER A 263 1.18 -23.95 -13.55
CA SER A 263 2.14 -24.73 -12.75
C SER A 263 3.56 -24.16 -12.88
N ARG A 264 4.48 -24.59 -12.01
CA ARG A 264 5.93 -24.27 -12.14
C ARG A 264 6.49 -24.69 -13.50
N ALA A 265 6.08 -25.83 -14.03
CA ALA A 265 6.48 -26.27 -15.37
C ALA A 265 5.91 -25.35 -16.47
N THR A 266 4.68 -24.86 -16.32
CA THR A 266 4.08 -23.89 -17.25
C THR A 266 4.85 -22.57 -17.20
N MET A 267 5.14 -22.07 -15.99
CA MET A 267 5.98 -20.87 -15.80
C MET A 267 7.35 -21.06 -16.45
N ALA A 268 8.02 -22.19 -16.22
CA ALA A 268 9.29 -22.51 -16.86
C ALA A 268 9.21 -22.49 -18.39
N ALA A 269 8.16 -23.06 -18.98
CA ALA A 269 7.98 -23.07 -20.43
C ALA A 269 7.89 -21.66 -21.02
N PHE A 270 7.16 -20.75 -20.38
CA PHE A 270 7.05 -19.35 -20.82
C PHE A 270 8.41 -18.64 -20.76
N PHE A 271 9.11 -18.72 -19.63
CA PHE A 271 10.41 -18.06 -19.45
C PHE A 271 11.51 -18.65 -20.32
N TYR A 272 11.52 -19.98 -20.52
CA TYR A 272 12.48 -20.64 -21.41
C TYR A 272 12.31 -20.19 -22.85
N ARG A 273 11.07 -20.15 -23.35
CA ARG A 273 10.78 -19.67 -24.71
C ARG A 273 11.24 -18.22 -24.88
N TYR A 274 10.97 -17.36 -23.90
CA TYR A 274 11.45 -15.98 -23.91
C TYR A 274 12.99 -15.90 -23.94
N PHE A 275 13.66 -16.68 -23.09
CA PHE A 275 15.12 -16.75 -23.05
C PHE A 275 15.71 -17.14 -24.42
N MET A 276 15.08 -18.10 -25.11
CA MET A 276 15.49 -18.57 -26.43
C MET A 276 15.31 -17.55 -27.55
N LEU A 277 14.52 -16.48 -27.35
CA LEU A 277 14.38 -15.39 -28.33
C LEU A 277 15.61 -14.48 -28.38
N THR A 278 16.48 -14.50 -27.36
CA THR A 278 17.62 -13.57 -27.27
C THR A 278 18.84 -14.16 -27.99
N PRO A 279 19.27 -13.61 -29.14
CA PRO A 279 20.44 -14.10 -29.86
C PRO A 279 21.70 -13.98 -28.99
N GLY A 280 22.56 -14.98 -28.99
CA GLY A 280 23.82 -14.96 -28.23
C GLY A 280 23.74 -15.42 -26.78
N ARG A 281 22.54 -15.56 -26.18
CA ARG A 281 22.34 -16.29 -24.91
C ARG A 281 22.37 -17.82 -25.14
N ARG A 282 23.36 -18.32 -25.89
CA ARG A 282 23.51 -19.75 -26.14
C ARG A 282 24.10 -20.44 -24.89
N PRO A 283 23.55 -21.59 -24.49
CA PRO A 283 23.91 -22.31 -23.26
C PRO A 283 25.24 -23.07 -23.37
N SER A 284 26.24 -22.61 -24.13
CA SER A 284 27.49 -23.36 -24.33
C SER A 284 28.28 -23.60 -23.03
N TRP A 285 27.92 -22.91 -21.96
CA TRP A 285 28.49 -23.04 -20.62
C TRP A 285 27.47 -23.48 -19.56
N PHE A 286 26.21 -23.69 -19.95
CA PHE A 286 25.18 -24.10 -19.00
C PHE A 286 25.31 -25.60 -18.77
N ARG A 287 25.74 -25.97 -17.57
CA ARG A 287 25.69 -27.36 -17.09
C ARG A 287 24.38 -27.53 -16.32
N PRO A 288 23.30 -28.01 -16.95
CA PRO A 288 22.03 -28.19 -16.26
C PRO A 288 22.20 -29.19 -15.11
N THR A 289 21.64 -28.84 -13.97
CA THR A 289 21.43 -29.77 -12.85
C THR A 289 20.01 -30.31 -12.97
N THR A 290 19.88 -31.59 -13.29
CA THR A 290 18.56 -32.21 -13.35
C THR A 290 17.99 -32.38 -11.93
N PRO A 291 16.80 -31.82 -11.63
CA PRO A 291 16.11 -32.05 -10.37
C PRO A 291 15.78 -33.53 -10.17
N GLN A 292 15.75 -34.00 -8.93
CA GLN A 292 15.51 -35.40 -8.60
C GLN A 292 14.14 -35.90 -9.08
N ASP A 293 13.15 -35.03 -9.13
CA ASP A 293 11.78 -35.31 -9.55
C ASP A 293 11.52 -35.10 -11.06
N MET A 294 12.58 -34.93 -11.86
CA MET A 294 12.48 -34.75 -13.32
C MET A 294 13.24 -35.86 -14.07
N LYS A 295 12.64 -36.34 -15.17
CA LYS A 295 13.24 -37.37 -16.04
C LYS A 295 13.08 -37.00 -17.53
N PRO A 296 14.05 -37.34 -18.40
CA PRO A 296 13.91 -37.16 -19.83
C PRO A 296 12.58 -37.74 -20.35
N GLY A 297 11.87 -36.97 -21.18
CA GLY A 297 10.54 -37.33 -21.68
C GLY A 297 9.36 -36.82 -20.84
N ALA A 298 9.59 -36.29 -19.64
CA ALA A 298 8.54 -35.60 -18.89
C ALA A 298 8.07 -34.32 -19.60
N PRO A 299 6.79 -33.91 -19.46
CA PRO A 299 6.30 -32.64 -19.99
C PRO A 299 7.15 -31.47 -19.49
N PHE A 300 7.53 -30.56 -20.40
CA PHE A 300 8.38 -29.40 -20.12
C PHE A 300 9.70 -29.75 -19.41
N TYR A 301 10.28 -30.93 -19.69
CA TYR A 301 11.51 -31.39 -19.04
C TYR A 301 12.65 -30.39 -19.22
N THR A 302 12.94 -30.00 -20.47
CA THR A 302 14.04 -29.09 -20.79
C THR A 302 13.87 -27.74 -20.10
N GLU A 303 12.66 -27.19 -20.14
CA GLU A 303 12.33 -25.88 -19.60
C GLU A 303 12.39 -25.89 -18.07
N SER A 304 11.90 -26.96 -17.44
CA SER A 304 11.94 -27.14 -15.99
C SER A 304 13.38 -27.31 -15.48
N VAL A 305 14.19 -28.13 -16.16
CA VAL A 305 15.62 -28.32 -15.84
C VAL A 305 16.38 -27.01 -16.02
N TRP A 306 16.10 -26.26 -17.09
CA TRP A 306 16.69 -24.95 -17.31
C TRP A 306 16.31 -23.98 -16.19
N LEU A 307 15.02 -23.81 -15.89
CA LEU A 307 14.59 -22.84 -14.89
C LEU A 307 15.13 -23.20 -13.51
N HIS A 308 15.06 -24.48 -13.12
CA HIS A 308 15.67 -24.95 -11.88
C HIS A 308 17.15 -24.64 -11.83
N SER A 309 17.89 -24.89 -12.92
CA SER A 309 19.33 -24.63 -12.96
C SER A 309 19.66 -23.13 -12.91
N SER A 310 18.85 -22.28 -13.55
CA SER A 310 19.05 -20.82 -13.61
C SER A 310 18.59 -20.07 -12.37
N VAL A 311 17.55 -20.54 -11.68
CA VAL A 311 16.86 -19.78 -10.62
C VAL A 311 16.74 -20.64 -9.37
N ASN A 312 17.15 -20.08 -8.22
CA ASN A 312 16.75 -20.61 -6.93
C ASN A 312 15.36 -20.08 -6.56
N ILE A 313 14.31 -20.78 -7.01
CA ILE A 313 12.92 -20.41 -6.77
C ILE A 313 12.59 -20.54 -5.28
N ASP A 314 13.05 -21.62 -4.63
CA ASP A 314 12.77 -21.90 -3.23
C ASP A 314 13.85 -21.27 -2.32
N THR A 315 13.59 -20.05 -1.88
CA THR A 315 14.51 -19.20 -1.08
C THR A 315 15.00 -19.82 0.21
N SER A 316 14.21 -20.70 0.82
CA SER A 316 14.56 -21.42 2.06
C SER A 316 15.73 -22.40 1.91
N PHE A 317 16.15 -22.73 0.68
CA PHE A 317 17.32 -23.58 0.42
C PHE A 317 18.51 -22.72 0.02
N HIS A 318 19.55 -22.69 0.88
CA HIS A 318 20.79 -21.95 0.60
C HIS A 318 21.43 -22.34 -0.75
N ASN A 319 21.47 -23.65 -1.05
CA ASN A 319 22.10 -24.21 -2.25
C ASN A 319 21.09 -24.72 -3.31
N LYS A 320 19.81 -24.32 -3.21
CA LYS A 320 18.67 -24.78 -4.03
C LYS A 320 18.06 -26.14 -3.61
N SER A 321 16.76 -26.29 -3.83
CA SER A 321 16.04 -27.54 -3.56
C SER A 321 16.47 -28.67 -4.51
N LYS A 322 16.42 -29.92 -4.04
CA LYS A 322 16.66 -31.12 -4.88
C LYS A 322 15.57 -31.35 -5.92
N ASP A 323 14.35 -30.94 -5.59
CA ASP A 323 13.15 -31.12 -6.43
C ASP A 323 12.75 -29.80 -7.08
N PHE A 324 12.19 -29.87 -8.28
CA PHE A 324 11.62 -28.72 -8.97
C PHE A 324 10.11 -28.58 -8.77
N ARG A 325 9.40 -29.67 -8.48
CA ARG A 325 7.94 -29.74 -8.27
C ARG A 325 7.16 -29.20 -9.47
N PRO A 326 7.28 -29.83 -10.66
CA PRO A 326 6.76 -29.28 -11.92
C PRO A 326 5.25 -29.05 -11.94
N THR A 327 4.48 -29.81 -11.16
CA THR A 327 3.02 -29.73 -11.06
C THR A 327 2.54 -28.76 -9.98
N LYS A 328 3.42 -28.25 -9.11
CA LYS A 328 3.06 -27.26 -8.09
C LYS A 328 2.52 -26.01 -8.79
N ILE A 329 1.41 -25.48 -8.29
CA ILE A 329 0.88 -24.18 -8.70
C ILE A 329 1.94 -23.11 -8.39
N ALA A 330 2.30 -22.32 -9.39
CA ALA A 330 3.23 -21.22 -9.20
C ALA A 330 2.55 -20.05 -8.50
N THR A 331 3.23 -19.42 -7.54
CA THR A 331 2.74 -18.25 -6.81
C THR A 331 3.33 -16.95 -7.35
N ARG A 332 2.73 -15.81 -7.01
CA ARG A 332 3.21 -14.49 -7.44
C ARG A 332 4.57 -14.12 -6.87
N GLU A 333 4.88 -14.54 -5.65
CA GLU A 333 6.21 -14.37 -5.06
C GLU A 333 7.27 -15.22 -5.80
N GLU A 334 6.93 -16.44 -6.24
CA GLU A 334 7.83 -17.27 -7.06
C GLU A 334 8.05 -16.62 -8.43
N LEU A 335 7.01 -16.03 -9.03
CA LEU A 335 7.15 -15.25 -10.26
C LEU A 335 8.07 -14.04 -10.08
N ALA A 336 7.94 -13.29 -8.98
CA ALA A 336 8.84 -12.18 -8.65
C ALA A 336 10.30 -12.64 -8.55
N ARG A 337 10.52 -13.79 -7.88
CA ARG A 337 11.85 -14.41 -7.78
C ARG A 337 12.45 -14.76 -9.14
N VAL A 338 11.65 -15.39 -10.02
CA VAL A 338 12.08 -15.77 -11.37
C VAL A 338 12.44 -14.54 -12.19
N LEU A 339 11.61 -13.49 -12.16
CA LEU A 339 11.89 -12.23 -12.87
C LEU A 339 13.19 -11.56 -12.38
N SER A 340 13.42 -11.60 -11.07
CA SER A 340 14.63 -11.05 -10.43
C SER A 340 15.88 -11.78 -10.86
N MET A 341 15.91 -13.10 -10.71
CA MET A 341 17.10 -13.91 -11.02
C MET A 341 17.41 -14.06 -12.51
N LEU A 342 16.44 -13.75 -13.39
CA LEU A 342 16.65 -13.74 -14.84
C LEU A 342 17.02 -12.35 -15.39
N ASP A 343 17.30 -11.39 -14.51
CA ASP A 343 17.62 -9.98 -14.84
C ASP A 343 16.52 -9.29 -15.67
N MET A 344 15.26 -9.68 -15.45
CA MET A 344 14.11 -9.07 -16.15
C MET A 344 13.55 -7.85 -15.41
N ILE A 345 14.18 -7.46 -14.30
CA ILE A 345 13.79 -6.30 -13.47
C ILE A 345 14.94 -5.31 -13.23
N ASP A 346 16.16 -5.63 -13.70
CA ASP A 346 17.32 -4.75 -13.59
C ASP A 346 17.43 -3.82 -14.81
N ILE A 347 17.71 -2.54 -14.55
CA ILE A 347 17.88 -1.50 -15.56
C ILE A 347 19.38 -1.25 -15.75
N PRO A 348 20.04 -2.04 -16.62
CA PRO A 348 21.00 -1.43 -17.54
C PRO A 348 20.88 -2.01 -18.97
N SER A 349 20.86 -1.12 -19.96
CA SER A 349 21.13 -1.39 -21.40
C SER A 349 20.46 -2.63 -22.02
N SER A 350 19.20 -2.49 -22.48
CA SER A 350 18.61 -3.43 -23.43
C SER A 350 19.21 -3.17 -24.82
N PRO A 351 19.69 -4.20 -25.55
CA PRO A 351 20.15 -4.06 -26.94
C PRO A 351 19.01 -3.77 -27.94
N TYR A 352 17.77 -3.65 -27.46
CA TYR A 352 16.61 -3.25 -28.27
C TYR A 352 16.24 -1.76 -28.12
N ILE A 353 17.12 -0.97 -27.51
CA ILE A 353 17.09 0.49 -27.60
C ILE A 353 18.17 0.88 -28.60
N ASP A 354 17.81 0.82 -29.88
CA ASP A 354 18.24 1.71 -30.97
C ASP A 354 17.76 1.13 -32.31
N ALA A 355 16.58 1.60 -32.75
CA ALA A 355 16.15 1.77 -34.15
C ALA A 355 14.80 2.52 -34.19
#